data_AF-A0A7C4B3T7-F1
#
_entry.id   AF-A0A7C4B3T7-F1
#
_cell.length_a   1.000
_cell.length_b   1.000
_cell.length_c   1.000
_cell.angle_alpha   90.00
_cell.angle_beta   90.00
_cell.angle_gamma   90.00
#
_symmetry.space_group_name_H-M   'P 1'
#
loop_
_entity.id
_entity.type
_entity.pdbx_description
1 polymer ?
#
loop_
_entity_poly.entity_id
_entity_poly.type
_entity_poly.pdbx_seq_one_letter_code
_entity_poly.pdbx_strand_id
1 'polypeptide(L)'
;MKVVHVKCPKCNNPFYSKNTDTVFLCEQCGTMHVREPTIKIIDYEFWEFGQNLQGERTYMPFWRLYTTVNIHHMQVAGGTLAKLANLLAGGASSGNIFIYVPAIELSPEEFRYWSNLLTFTTPRYNTAMRYDRNIPRLPVKIGEAEAIQLADFLVLTYEAEKPGVLQDISYDLRVNTTKLIYVPVYYYQNRYYPGV
;
A
#
# COMPACT_ATOMS: atom_id res chain seq x y z
N MET A 1 -5.78 32.99 -13.42
CA MET A 1 -4.94 31.81 -13.12
C MET A 1 -5.06 30.85 -14.31
N LYS A 2 -3.98 30.59 -15.06
CA LYS A 2 -4.04 29.68 -16.22
C LYS A 2 -4.00 28.24 -15.70
N VAL A 3 -5.10 27.51 -15.86
CA VAL A 3 -5.15 26.07 -15.54
C VAL A 3 -4.32 25.35 -16.60
N VAL A 4 -3.09 24.98 -16.25
CA VAL A 4 -2.24 24.18 -17.12
C VAL A 4 -2.66 22.73 -16.96
N HIS A 5 -3.20 22.13 -18.03
CA HIS A 5 -3.51 20.70 -18.03
C HIS A 5 -2.25 19.88 -17.75
N VAL A 6 -2.35 18.96 -16.81
CA VAL A 6 -1.33 17.95 -16.56
C VAL A 6 -1.13 17.15 -17.85
N LYS A 7 0.12 16.98 -18.28
CA LYS A 7 0.46 16.17 -19.46
C LYS A 7 1.30 14.97 -19.06
N CYS A 8 1.09 13.85 -19.73
CA CYS A 8 1.92 12.67 -19.56
C CYS A 8 3.37 12.98 -19.99
N PRO A 9 4.38 12.70 -19.17
CA PRO A 9 5.78 12.94 -19.52
C PRO A 9 6.29 12.08 -20.69
N LYS A 10 5.61 10.95 -20.99
CA LYS A 10 6.03 10.01 -22.03
C LYS A 10 5.40 10.30 -23.40
N CYS A 11 4.07 10.47 -23.46
CA CYS A 11 3.35 10.65 -24.73
C CYS A 11 2.73 12.04 -24.91
N ASN A 12 2.93 12.95 -23.96
CA ASN A 12 2.41 14.32 -23.97
C ASN A 12 0.87 14.43 -23.97
N ASN A 13 0.16 13.32 -23.78
CA ASN A 13 -1.31 13.31 -23.73
C ASN A 13 -1.80 14.13 -22.52
N PRO A 14 -2.76 15.05 -22.71
CA PRO A 14 -3.38 15.76 -21.60
C PRO A 14 -4.14 14.81 -20.68
N PHE A 15 -4.08 15.10 -19.39
CA PHE A 15 -4.78 14.38 -18.34
C PHE A 15 -6.02 15.18 -17.94
N TYR A 16 -7.16 14.50 -17.93
CA TYR A 16 -8.44 15.03 -17.52
C TYR A 16 -8.95 14.17 -16.37
N SER A 17 -8.82 14.65 -15.13
CA SER A 17 -9.46 14.03 -13.97
C SER A 17 -10.34 15.05 -13.26
N LYS A 18 -11.49 14.57 -12.79
CA LYS A 18 -12.39 15.32 -11.91
C LYS A 18 -12.00 15.16 -10.44
N ASN A 19 -11.22 14.13 -10.12
CA ASN A 19 -10.81 13.80 -8.77
C ASN A 19 -9.39 14.31 -8.49
N THR A 20 -9.16 14.79 -7.26
CA THR A 20 -7.83 15.11 -6.77
C THR A 20 -7.07 13.81 -6.50
N ASP A 21 -6.15 13.49 -7.39
CA ASP A 21 -5.30 12.30 -7.33
C ASP A 21 -3.85 12.77 -7.40
N THR A 22 -3.01 12.30 -6.48
CA THR A 22 -1.58 12.64 -6.47
C THR A 22 -0.80 11.84 -7.51
N VAL A 23 -1.40 10.77 -8.03
CA VAL A 23 -0.82 9.86 -9.01
C VAL A 23 -1.61 9.88 -10.32
N PHE A 24 -0.90 10.05 -11.42
CA PHE A 24 -1.48 10.23 -12.75
C PHE A 24 -1.20 9.02 -13.65
N LEU A 25 -2.22 8.18 -13.88
CA LEU A 25 -2.17 7.09 -14.86
C LEU A 25 -2.56 7.60 -16.25
N CYS A 26 -1.62 7.56 -17.20
CA CYS A 26 -1.92 7.86 -18.59
C CYS A 26 -2.67 6.69 -19.25
N GLU A 27 -3.92 6.93 -19.64
CA GLU A 27 -4.71 5.92 -20.35
C GLU A 27 -4.17 5.59 -21.74
N GLN A 28 -3.43 6.49 -22.40
CA GLN A 28 -2.93 6.22 -23.75
C GLN A 28 -1.72 5.28 -23.77
N CYS A 29 -0.72 5.54 -22.92
CA CYS A 29 0.56 4.81 -22.93
C CYS A 29 0.84 3.99 -21.67
N GLY A 30 -0.07 4.00 -20.69
CA GLY A 30 0.07 3.28 -19.43
C GLY A 30 1.15 3.84 -18.50
N THR A 31 1.68 5.03 -18.75
CA THR A 31 2.70 5.61 -17.86
C THR A 31 2.03 6.21 -16.62
N MET A 32 2.50 5.81 -15.45
CA MET A 32 2.09 6.38 -14.18
C MET A 32 3.16 7.33 -13.65
N HIS A 33 2.75 8.50 -13.15
CA HIS A 33 3.69 9.49 -12.64
C HIS A 33 3.09 10.30 -11.50
N VAL A 34 3.96 10.80 -10.62
CA VAL A 34 3.67 11.82 -9.62
C VAL A 34 4.28 13.15 -10.06
N ARG A 35 3.82 14.26 -9.46
CA ARG A 35 4.27 15.61 -9.84
C ARG A 35 4.88 16.44 -8.71
N GLU A 36 5.06 15.88 -7.53
CA GLU A 36 5.56 16.61 -6.35
C GLU A 36 6.79 15.93 -5.75
N PRO A 37 7.89 16.66 -5.46
CA PRO A 37 8.23 18.02 -5.90
C PRO A 37 8.68 18.10 -7.38
N THR A 38 8.90 16.95 -8.03
CA THR A 38 9.30 16.85 -9.44
C THR A 38 8.47 15.78 -10.14
N ILE A 39 8.44 15.81 -11.47
CA ILE A 39 7.77 14.77 -12.26
C ILE A 39 8.61 13.49 -12.15
N LYS A 40 8.08 12.48 -11.47
CA LYS A 40 8.70 11.16 -11.33
C LYS A 40 7.78 10.10 -11.91
N ILE A 41 8.29 9.31 -12.85
CA ILE A 41 7.62 8.09 -13.30
C ILE A 41 7.75 7.05 -12.19
N ILE A 42 6.64 6.42 -11.83
CA ILE A 42 6.61 5.41 -10.77
C ILE A 42 6.21 4.05 -11.35
N ASP A 43 6.80 3.01 -10.78
CA ASP A 43 6.40 1.65 -11.08
C ASP A 43 5.08 1.33 -10.38
N TYR A 44 4.22 0.63 -11.11
CA TYR A 44 2.94 0.18 -10.57
C TYR A 44 2.57 -1.21 -11.08
N GLU A 45 1.64 -1.85 -10.37
CA GLU A 45 1.01 -3.10 -10.81
C GLU A 45 -0.46 -3.13 -10.37
N PHE A 46 -1.28 -3.88 -11.11
CA PHE A 46 -2.66 -4.18 -10.76
C PHE A 46 -2.74 -5.67 -10.44
N TRP A 47 -3.41 -6.04 -9.35
CA TRP A 47 -3.69 -7.44 -9.06
C TRP A 47 -4.96 -7.88 -9.78
N GLU A 48 -5.03 -9.15 -10.17
CA GLU A 48 -6.24 -9.71 -10.77
C GLU A 48 -7.31 -9.98 -9.70
N PHE A 49 -8.58 -9.77 -10.05
CA PHE A 49 -9.70 -10.25 -9.24
C PHE A 49 -9.66 -11.79 -9.19
N GLY A 50 -9.41 -12.34 -8.01
CA GLY A 50 -9.34 -13.79 -7.77
C GLY A 50 -10.69 -14.39 -7.39
N GLN A 51 -11.63 -13.57 -6.91
CA GLN A 51 -12.95 -14.00 -6.45
C GLN A 51 -14.05 -13.29 -7.24
N ASN A 52 -15.28 -13.84 -7.20
CA ASN A 52 -16.46 -13.15 -7.71
C ASN A 52 -17.45 -12.92 -6.57
N LEU A 53 -17.27 -11.79 -5.88
CA LEU A 53 -18.09 -11.40 -4.73
C LEU A 53 -19.21 -10.44 -5.15
N GLN A 54 -20.17 -10.25 -4.25
CA GLN A 54 -21.19 -9.21 -4.39
C GLN A 54 -20.58 -7.82 -4.12
N GLY A 55 -20.96 -6.82 -4.91
CA GLY A 55 -20.52 -5.44 -4.75
C GLY A 55 -19.92 -4.86 -6.02
N GLU A 56 -19.62 -3.56 -5.99
CA GLU A 56 -18.97 -2.86 -7.10
C GLU A 56 -17.48 -3.15 -7.10
N ARG A 57 -16.94 -3.55 -8.25
CA ARG A 57 -15.51 -3.78 -8.43
C ARG A 57 -14.78 -2.45 -8.49
N THR A 58 -13.71 -2.31 -7.71
CA THR A 58 -12.81 -1.16 -7.78
C THR A 58 -11.41 -1.57 -7.37
N TYR A 59 -10.42 -0.74 -7.67
CA TYR A 59 -9.05 -0.92 -7.23
C TYR A 59 -8.69 0.04 -6.10
N MET A 60 -8.22 -0.50 -4.99
CA MET A 60 -7.68 0.27 -3.87
C MET A 60 -6.15 0.36 -4.00
N PRO A 61 -5.55 1.56 -4.03
CA PRO A 61 -4.11 1.70 -4.13
C PRO A 61 -3.41 1.50 -2.79
N PHE A 62 -2.24 0.87 -2.83
CA PHE A 62 -1.34 0.67 -1.70
C PHE A 62 0.10 0.95 -2.11
N TRP A 63 0.88 1.52 -1.22
CA TRP A 63 2.34 1.49 -1.33
C TRP A 63 2.87 0.17 -0.76
N ARG A 64 3.49 -0.64 -1.60
CA ARG A 64 4.26 -1.82 -1.18
C ARG A 64 5.70 -1.38 -0.95
N LEU A 65 6.15 -1.51 0.29
CA LEU A 65 7.47 -1.11 0.75
C LEU A 65 8.30 -2.36 1.00
N TYR A 66 9.31 -2.61 0.15
CA TYR A 66 10.30 -3.64 0.42
C TYR A 66 11.28 -3.11 1.45
N THR A 67 11.29 -3.74 2.61
CA THR A 67 11.88 -3.16 3.81
C THR A 67 12.81 -4.15 4.47
N THR A 68 14.02 -3.72 4.83
CA THR A 68 14.90 -4.47 5.72
C THR A 68 14.59 -4.07 7.15
N VAL A 69 14.33 -5.05 8.01
CA VAL A 69 14.17 -4.86 9.45
C VAL A 69 15.27 -5.61 10.16
N ASN A 70 16.03 -4.89 10.98
CA ASN A 70 17.03 -5.47 11.88
C ASN A 70 16.51 -5.40 13.30
N ILE A 71 16.32 -6.54 13.95
CA ILE A 71 15.84 -6.60 15.33
C ILE A 71 17.07 -6.72 16.24
N HIS A 72 17.27 -5.72 17.10
CA HIS A 72 18.31 -5.72 18.13
C HIS A 72 17.86 -6.41 19.40
N HIS A 73 16.61 -6.16 19.81
CA HIS A 73 16.00 -6.74 21.00
C HIS A 73 14.53 -7.00 20.73
N MET A 74 13.98 -8.09 21.27
CA MET A 74 12.55 -8.38 21.15
C MET A 74 12.07 -9.26 22.31
N GLN A 75 11.09 -8.76 23.05
CA GLN A 75 10.37 -9.50 24.07
C GLN A 75 8.86 -9.39 23.79
N VAL A 76 8.28 -10.46 23.24
CA VAL A 76 6.90 -10.43 22.73
C VAL A 76 6.11 -11.65 23.19
N ALA A 77 4.85 -11.43 23.56
CA ALA A 77 3.92 -12.46 23.98
C ALA A 77 2.69 -12.47 23.05
N GLY A 78 2.86 -13.00 21.84
CA GLY A 78 1.80 -13.09 20.82
C GLY A 78 1.33 -11.73 20.26
N GLY A 79 0.32 -11.75 19.39
CA GLY A 79 -0.20 -10.52 18.75
C GLY A 79 0.50 -10.20 17.42
N THR A 80 0.29 -8.99 16.91
CA THR A 80 0.81 -8.57 15.61
C THR A 80 2.33 -8.49 15.60
N LEU A 81 2.94 -8.08 16.71
CA LEU A 81 4.39 -8.07 16.84
C LEU A 81 4.99 -9.48 16.84
N ALA A 82 4.30 -10.48 17.38
CA ALA A 82 4.72 -11.87 17.25
C ALA A 82 4.56 -12.41 15.82
N LYS A 83 3.59 -11.91 15.04
CA LYS A 83 3.50 -12.25 13.61
C LYS A 83 4.64 -11.62 12.83
N LEU A 84 4.99 -10.37 13.13
CA LEU A 84 6.16 -9.68 12.57
C LEU A 84 7.45 -10.43 12.92
N ALA A 85 7.60 -10.80 14.19
CA ALA A 85 8.67 -11.65 14.68
C ALA A 85 8.78 -12.93 13.86
N ASN A 86 7.69 -13.68 13.69
CA ASN A 86 7.68 -14.92 12.91
C ASN A 86 7.98 -14.70 11.42
N LEU A 87 7.53 -13.59 10.86
CA LEU A 87 7.77 -13.24 9.46
C LEU A 87 9.25 -12.90 9.21
N LEU A 88 9.93 -12.34 10.21
CA LEU A 88 11.37 -12.06 10.20
C LEU A 88 12.22 -13.26 10.64
N ALA A 89 11.73 -14.03 11.61
CA ALA A 89 12.42 -15.11 12.29
C ALA A 89 12.27 -16.43 11.53
N GLY A 90 12.92 -16.50 10.37
CA GLY A 90 13.46 -17.77 9.85
C GLY A 90 14.70 -18.25 10.64
N GLY A 91 14.91 -17.78 11.87
CA GLY A 91 16.12 -17.99 12.68
C GLY A 91 17.18 -16.89 12.60
N ALA A 92 16.91 -15.77 11.91
CA ALA A 92 17.83 -14.64 11.77
C ALA A 92 17.31 -13.37 12.49
N SER A 93 18.21 -12.57 13.06
CA SER A 93 17.93 -11.27 13.68
C SER A 93 17.70 -10.13 12.68
N SER A 94 17.71 -10.44 11.38
CA SER A 94 17.52 -9.49 10.29
C SER A 94 16.75 -10.18 9.16
N GLY A 95 15.79 -9.46 8.57
CA GLY A 95 14.95 -10.00 7.51
C GLY A 95 14.42 -8.91 6.58
N ASN A 96 14.04 -9.32 5.37
CA ASN A 96 13.37 -8.44 4.43
C ASN A 96 11.89 -8.78 4.37
N ILE A 97 11.05 -7.74 4.44
CA ILE A 97 9.59 -7.88 4.50
C ILE A 97 8.94 -6.90 3.55
N PHE A 98 7.72 -7.20 3.13
CA PHE A 98 6.87 -6.25 2.42
C PHE A 98 5.87 -5.65 3.40
N ILE A 99 5.95 -4.34 3.62
CA ILE A 99 4.93 -3.59 4.36
C ILE A 99 3.99 -2.97 3.34
N TYR A 100 2.69 -3.06 3.60
CA TYR A 100 1.64 -2.53 2.74
C TYR A 100 0.94 -1.38 3.44
N VAL A 101 0.98 -0.20 2.81
CA VAL A 101 0.40 1.03 3.34
C VAL A 101 -0.73 1.47 2.41
N PRO A 102 -2.00 1.54 2.87
CA PRO A 102 -3.09 2.11 2.08
C PRO A 102 -2.70 3.49 1.57
N ALA A 103 -2.89 3.73 0.28
CA ALA A 103 -2.56 5.01 -0.35
C ALA A 103 -3.78 5.94 -0.45
N ILE A 104 -4.82 5.66 0.34
CA ILE A 104 -6.09 6.39 0.41
C ILE A 104 -6.34 6.86 1.85
N GLU A 105 -7.21 7.85 1.99
CA GLU A 105 -7.71 8.27 3.30
C GLU A 105 -8.70 7.22 3.83
N LEU A 106 -8.37 6.64 4.99
CA LEU A 106 -9.18 5.66 5.71
C LEU A 106 -9.29 6.05 7.18
N SER A 107 -10.29 5.51 7.87
CA SER A 107 -10.30 5.58 9.33
C SER A 107 -9.07 4.85 9.92
N PRO A 108 -8.59 5.22 11.13
CA PRO A 108 -7.46 4.53 11.75
C PRO A 108 -7.67 3.02 11.98
N GLU A 109 -8.92 2.58 12.11
CA GLU A 109 -9.28 1.16 12.22
C GLU A 109 -9.15 0.44 10.88
N GLU A 110 -9.70 1.00 9.81
CA GLU A 110 -9.61 0.43 8.46
C GLU A 110 -8.18 0.46 7.93
N PHE A 111 -7.44 1.54 8.19
CA PHE A 111 -6.03 1.66 7.82
C PHE A 111 -5.21 0.51 8.43
N ARG A 112 -5.33 0.29 9.74
CA ARG A 112 -4.66 -0.81 10.44
C ARG A 112 -5.12 -2.16 9.92
N TYR A 113 -6.42 -2.37 9.72
CA TYR A 113 -6.96 -3.61 9.18
C TYR A 113 -6.33 -3.96 7.83
N TRP A 114 -6.33 -3.01 6.89
CA TRP A 114 -5.81 -3.23 5.54
C TRP A 114 -4.29 -3.42 5.51
N SER A 115 -3.55 -2.61 6.27
CA SER A 115 -2.10 -2.78 6.42
C SER A 115 -1.74 -4.15 7.01
N ASN A 116 -2.45 -4.58 8.05
CA ASN A 116 -2.24 -5.90 8.67
C ASN A 116 -2.56 -7.04 7.72
N LEU A 117 -3.72 -6.97 7.05
CA LEU A 117 -4.18 -7.99 6.11
C LEU A 117 -3.14 -8.23 5.01
N LEU A 118 -2.67 -7.16 4.36
CA LEU A 118 -1.73 -7.32 3.26
C LEU A 118 -0.30 -7.59 3.70
N THR A 119 0.13 -7.11 4.88
CA THR A 119 1.50 -7.33 5.38
C THR A 119 1.70 -8.73 5.94
N PHE A 120 0.74 -9.25 6.72
CA PHE A 120 0.90 -10.53 7.43
C PHE A 120 0.18 -11.70 6.78
N THR A 121 -0.82 -11.43 5.96
CA THR A 121 -1.61 -12.46 5.28
C THR A 121 -1.65 -12.22 3.79
N THR A 122 -0.57 -11.67 3.21
CA THR A 122 -0.48 -11.36 1.78
C THR A 122 -1.04 -12.54 0.98
N PRO A 123 -2.21 -12.37 0.32
CA PRO A 123 -2.84 -13.46 -0.40
C PRO A 123 -1.99 -13.84 -1.61
N ARG A 124 -2.17 -15.04 -2.14
CA ARG A 124 -1.59 -15.37 -3.46
C ARG A 124 -2.37 -14.57 -4.50
N TYR A 125 -1.67 -13.79 -5.30
CA TYR A 125 -2.27 -12.97 -6.36
C TYR A 125 -1.52 -13.16 -7.67
N ASN A 126 -2.25 -12.96 -8.77
CA ASN A 126 -1.69 -12.76 -10.09
C ASN A 126 -1.62 -11.27 -10.39
N THR A 127 -0.66 -10.86 -11.21
CA THR A 127 -0.57 -9.48 -11.69
C THR A 127 -1.28 -9.38 -13.04
N ALA A 128 -2.23 -8.45 -13.14
CA ALA A 128 -2.92 -8.16 -14.37
C ALA A 128 -1.92 -7.59 -15.40
N MET A 129 -1.94 -8.11 -16.62
CA MET A 129 -1.06 -7.63 -17.70
C MET A 129 -1.34 -6.17 -18.08
N ARG A 130 -2.59 -5.72 -17.94
CA ARG A 130 -3.03 -4.34 -18.22
C ARG A 130 -4.16 -3.94 -17.28
N TYR A 131 -4.24 -2.64 -16.98
CA TYR A 131 -5.39 -2.06 -16.28
C TYR A 131 -6.66 -2.13 -17.13
N ASP A 132 -7.70 -2.76 -16.59
CA ASP A 132 -9.06 -2.72 -17.16
C ASP A 132 -9.71 -1.38 -16.85
N ARG A 133 -9.88 -0.55 -17.89
CA ARG A 133 -10.42 0.81 -17.77
C ARG A 133 -11.89 0.85 -17.38
N ASN A 134 -12.60 -0.29 -17.48
CA ASN A 134 -14.00 -0.37 -17.06
C ASN A 134 -14.15 -0.49 -15.55
N ILE A 135 -13.06 -0.83 -14.84
CA ILE A 135 -13.05 -0.95 -13.38
C ILE A 135 -12.43 0.32 -12.82
N PRO A 136 -13.16 1.11 -12.02
CA PRO A 136 -12.59 2.32 -11.43
C PRO A 136 -11.44 1.99 -10.48
N ARG A 137 -10.57 2.98 -10.28
CA ARG A 137 -9.56 2.97 -9.21
C ARG A 137 -9.83 4.11 -8.25
N LEU A 138 -9.61 3.87 -6.96
CA LEU A 138 -9.64 4.91 -5.95
C LEU A 138 -8.44 5.86 -6.17
N PRO A 139 -8.62 7.17 -5.96
CA PRO A 139 -7.56 8.15 -6.15
C PRO A 139 -6.49 7.98 -5.08
N VAL A 140 -5.22 8.16 -5.44
CA VAL A 140 -4.13 8.16 -4.47
C VAL A 140 -4.14 9.49 -3.72
N LYS A 141 -4.17 9.41 -2.39
CA LYS A 141 -4.17 10.55 -1.46
C LYS A 141 -2.87 10.64 -0.69
N ILE A 142 -2.35 9.49 -0.25
CA ILE A 142 -1.12 9.39 0.53
C ILE A 142 0.06 9.21 -0.43
N GLY A 143 1.05 10.11 -0.37
CA GLY A 143 2.23 10.08 -1.21
C GLY A 143 3.27 9.03 -0.79
N GLU A 144 4.27 8.77 -1.63
CA GLU A 144 5.34 7.80 -1.35
C GLU A 144 6.10 8.14 -0.06
N ALA A 145 6.50 9.41 0.12
CA ALA A 145 7.26 9.85 1.29
C ALA A 145 6.46 9.72 2.59
N GLU A 146 5.16 10.03 2.53
CA GLU A 146 4.24 9.88 3.66
C GLU A 146 4.02 8.40 4.00
N ALA A 147 3.88 7.54 2.99
CA ALA A 147 3.75 6.11 3.20
C ALA A 147 4.98 5.49 3.87
N ILE A 148 6.19 5.97 3.55
CA ILE A 148 7.42 5.56 4.23
C ILE A 148 7.36 5.92 5.72
N GLN A 149 6.92 7.12 6.07
CA GLN A 149 6.77 7.55 7.47
C GLN A 149 5.69 6.74 8.22
N LEU A 150 4.58 6.43 7.54
CA LEU A 150 3.51 5.60 8.11
C LEU A 150 3.93 4.15 8.36
N ALA A 151 4.94 3.65 7.64
CA ALA A 151 5.47 2.30 7.86
C ALA A 151 6.10 2.14 9.25
N ASP A 152 6.89 3.13 9.68
CA ASP A 152 7.47 3.16 11.03
C ASP A 152 6.37 3.23 12.09
N PHE A 153 5.35 4.07 11.85
CA PHE A 153 4.21 4.18 12.75
C PHE A 153 3.44 2.85 12.90
N LEU A 154 3.25 2.10 11.81
CA LEU A 154 2.58 0.80 11.86
C LEU A 154 3.32 -0.17 12.79
N VAL A 155 4.65 -0.25 12.70
CA VAL A 155 5.45 -1.13 13.57
C VAL A 155 5.32 -0.71 15.03
N LEU A 156 5.41 0.59 15.33
CA LEU A 156 5.19 1.11 16.68
C LEU A 156 3.79 0.80 17.22
N THR A 157 2.75 0.87 16.37
CA THR A 157 1.39 0.54 16.83
C THR A 157 1.24 -0.94 17.19
N TYR A 158 2.02 -1.83 16.60
CA TYR A 158 1.99 -3.26 16.94
C TYR A 158 2.57 -3.55 18.33
N GLU A 159 3.52 -2.74 18.80
CA GLU A 159 4.04 -2.82 20.18
C GLU A 159 2.95 -2.51 21.21
N ALA A 160 2.09 -1.53 20.90
CA ALA A 160 1.08 -1.03 21.83
C ALA A 160 -0.22 -1.88 21.91
N GLU A 161 -0.37 -2.93 21.09
CA GLU A 161 -1.66 -3.62 20.90
C GLU A 161 -2.10 -4.54 22.05
N LYS A 162 -1.24 -4.88 23.02
CA LYS A 162 -1.63 -5.74 24.16
C LYS A 162 -1.55 -5.03 25.52
N PRO A 163 -2.70 -4.60 26.08
CA PRO A 163 -2.75 -4.11 27.45
C PRO A 163 -2.34 -5.21 28.45
N GLY A 164 -1.39 -4.92 29.32
CA GLY A 164 -1.02 -5.79 30.46
C GLY A 164 0.19 -6.71 30.26
N VAL A 165 0.82 -6.73 29.07
CA VAL A 165 2.13 -7.36 28.87
C VAL A 165 3.01 -6.36 28.14
N LEU A 166 4.08 -5.88 28.78
CA LEU A 166 5.07 -5.04 28.10
C LEU A 166 5.65 -5.83 26.93
N GLN A 167 5.37 -5.39 25.72
CA GLN A 167 6.04 -5.88 24.52
C GLN A 167 7.09 -4.82 24.16
N ASP A 168 8.34 -5.25 24.02
CA ASP A 168 9.45 -4.37 23.68
C ASP A 168 10.14 -4.91 22.44
N ILE A 169 10.43 -4.01 21.50
CA ILE A 169 11.21 -4.33 20.30
C ILE A 169 12.11 -3.14 20.00
N SER A 170 13.41 -3.40 19.93
CA SER A 170 14.36 -2.46 19.36
C SER A 170 14.70 -2.93 17.96
N TYR A 171 14.48 -2.05 16.98
CA TYR A 171 14.73 -2.36 15.58
C TYR A 171 15.22 -1.15 14.80
N ASP A 172 15.90 -1.43 13.70
CA ASP A 172 16.11 -0.48 12.60
C ASP A 172 15.25 -0.91 11.41
N LEU A 173 14.51 0.04 10.84
CA LEU A 173 13.72 -0.15 9.63
C LEU A 173 14.32 0.66 8.49
N ARG A 174 14.57 0.00 7.36
CA ARG A 174 15.04 0.64 6.15
C ARG A 174 14.19 0.24 4.96
N VAL A 175 13.47 1.20 4.37
CA VAL A 175 12.78 1.01 3.09
C VAL A 175 13.81 0.98 1.96
N ASN A 176 13.89 -0.15 1.26
CA ASN A 176 14.82 -0.37 0.16
C ASN A 176 14.20 0.07 -1.17
N THR A 177 12.95 -0.34 -1.42
CA THR A 177 12.21 0.02 -2.64
C THR A 177 10.74 0.22 -2.33
N THR A 178 10.09 0.99 -3.18
CA THR A 178 8.66 1.31 -3.12
C THR A 178 8.01 0.94 -4.46
N LYS A 179 6.78 0.46 -4.41
CA LYS A 179 5.97 0.23 -5.61
C LYS A 179 4.52 0.52 -5.31
N LEU A 180 3.83 1.21 -6.20
CA LEU A 180 2.39 1.41 -6.06
C LEU A 180 1.66 0.17 -6.60
N ILE A 181 0.80 -0.42 -5.80
CA ILE A 181 0.00 -1.58 -6.22
C ILE A 181 -1.48 -1.23 -6.14
N TYR A 182 -2.27 -1.79 -7.04
CA TYR A 182 -3.71 -1.65 -7.05
C TYR A 182 -4.36 -2.99 -6.73
N VAL A 183 -4.94 -3.07 -5.54
CA VAL A 183 -5.55 -4.29 -5.00
C VAL A 183 -7.02 -4.31 -5.37
N PRO A 184 -7.55 -5.41 -5.95
CA PRO A 184 -8.97 -5.52 -6.26
C PRO A 184 -9.77 -5.58 -4.98
N VAL A 185 -10.81 -4.76 -4.91
CA VAL A 185 -11.75 -4.76 -3.79
C VAL A 185 -13.18 -4.69 -4.31
N TYR A 186 -14.09 -5.19 -3.50
CA TYR A 186 -15.53 -5.07 -3.69
C TYR A 186 -16.06 -4.04 -2.71
N TYR A 187 -16.72 -3.02 -3.23
CA TYR A 187 -17.46 -2.07 -2.41
C TYR A 187 -18.89 -2.56 -2.21
N TYR A 188 -19.24 -2.88 -0.97
CA TYR A 188 -20.54 -3.41 -0.59
C TYR A 188 -20.90 -2.94 0.82
N GLN A 189 -22.16 -2.56 1.06
CA GLN A 189 -22.63 -2.11 2.38
C GLN A 189 -21.72 -1.06 3.05
N ASN A 190 -21.23 -0.09 2.27
CA ASN A 190 -20.36 0.99 2.73
C ASN A 190 -19.01 0.52 3.31
N ARG A 191 -18.52 -0.64 2.85
CA ARG A 191 -17.23 -1.21 3.24
C ARG A 191 -16.53 -1.83 2.04
N TYR A 192 -15.21 -1.89 2.12
CA TYR A 192 -14.37 -2.58 1.14
C TYR A 192 -14.06 -3.99 1.60
N TYR A 193 -14.18 -4.95 0.68
CA TYR A 193 -13.82 -6.35 0.89
C TYR A 193 -12.72 -6.75 -0.10
N PRO A 194 -11.71 -7.53 0.32
CA PRO A 194 -10.65 -7.97 -0.58
C PRO A 194 -11.22 -8.87 -1.69
N GLY A 195 -10.81 -8.61 -2.93
CA GLY A 195 -11.23 -9.36 -4.13
C GLY A 195 -10.21 -10.38 -4.62
N VAL A 196 -9.19 -10.66 -3.82
CA VAL A 196 -8.11 -11.65 -4.06
C VAL A 196 -8.32 -12.92 -3.27
#